data_AF-A0A553HVE5-F1
#
_entry.id   AF-A0A553HVE5-F1
#
_cell.length_a   1.000
_cell.length_b   1.000
_cell.length_c   1.000
_cell.angle_alpha   90.00
_cell.angle_beta   90.00
_cell.angle_gamma   90.00
#
_symmetry.space_group_name_H-M   'P 1'
#
loop_
_entity.id
_entity.type
_entity.pdbx_description
1 polymer ?
#
loop_
_entity_poly.entity_id
_entity_poly.type
_entity_poly.pdbx_seq_one_letter_code
_entity_poly.pdbx_strand_id
1 'polypeptide(L)'
;MSFLARRITTTTTPRLLTSRTFSASARRDIAKVTLVGNLAATPEVKATSTGREIIEYAVASSDGPRENRHTSWFRVATFAEEGPRRDYLTSLPKG
;
A
#
# COMPACT_ATOMS: atom_id res chain seq x y z
N MET A 1 24.58 10.08 -70.83
CA MET A 1 23.20 10.20 -70.32
C MET A 1 22.81 8.88 -69.66
N SER A 2 22.47 8.92 -68.37
CA SER A 2 21.80 7.88 -67.57
C SER A 2 22.60 6.63 -67.13
N PHE A 3 22.96 6.60 -65.84
CA PHE A 3 23.22 5.37 -65.09
C PHE A 3 22.00 5.10 -64.21
N LEU A 4 21.31 3.98 -64.45
CA LEU A 4 20.11 3.58 -63.73
C LEU A 4 20.48 2.95 -62.38
N ALA A 5 20.39 3.72 -61.30
CA ALA A 5 20.59 3.23 -59.94
C ALA A 5 19.33 2.50 -59.45
N ARG A 6 19.40 1.17 -59.37
CA ARG A 6 18.35 0.31 -58.79
C ARG A 6 18.39 0.43 -57.26
N ARG A 7 17.42 1.15 -56.68
CA ARG A 7 17.26 1.28 -55.23
C ARG A 7 16.63 -0.01 -54.67
N ILE A 8 17.36 -0.71 -53.80
CA ILE A 8 16.89 -1.90 -53.09
C ILE A 8 16.30 -1.43 -51.75
N THR A 9 15.00 -1.55 -51.56
CA THR A 9 14.34 -1.24 -50.28
C THR A 9 14.25 -2.52 -49.45
N THR A 10 15.13 -2.68 -48.46
CA THR A 10 14.98 -3.70 -47.42
C THR A 10 13.98 -3.20 -46.38
N THR A 11 12.77 -3.77 -46.37
CA THR A 11 11.78 -3.52 -45.31
C THR A 11 12.18 -4.28 -44.05
N THR A 12 12.92 -3.62 -43.16
CA THR A 12 13.07 -4.08 -41.78
C THR A 12 11.76 -3.81 -41.05
N THR A 13 10.94 -4.85 -40.86
CA THR A 13 9.76 -4.75 -39.99
C THR A 13 10.26 -4.55 -38.56
N PRO A 14 9.84 -3.49 -37.84
CA PRO A 14 10.14 -3.40 -36.42
C PRO A 14 9.40 -4.54 -35.73
N ARG A 15 10.14 -5.52 -35.21
CA ARG A 15 9.61 -6.49 -34.26
C ARG A 15 9.23 -5.68 -33.02
N LEU A 16 7.97 -5.27 -32.93
CA LEU A 16 7.38 -4.74 -31.71
C LEU A 16 7.46 -5.85 -30.67
N LEU A 17 8.55 -5.84 -29.90
CA LEU A 17 8.64 -6.54 -28.64
C LEU A 17 7.62 -5.85 -27.73
N THR A 18 6.35 -6.25 -27.84
CA THR A 18 5.35 -6.01 -26.80
C THR A 18 5.91 -6.65 -25.54
N SER A 19 6.61 -5.85 -24.74
CA SER A 19 6.88 -6.19 -23.35
C SER A 19 5.51 -6.35 -22.71
N ARG A 20 5.09 -7.58 -22.44
CA ARG A 20 3.88 -7.81 -21.66
C ARG A 20 4.10 -7.11 -20.32
N THR A 21 3.27 -6.12 -20.03
CA THR A 21 3.31 -5.43 -18.75
C THR A 21 3.04 -6.47 -17.67
N PHE A 22 3.92 -6.57 -16.66
CA PHE A 22 3.91 -7.61 -15.64
C PHE A 22 2.64 -7.59 -14.76
N SER A 23 1.88 -6.48 -14.79
CA SER A 23 0.63 -6.34 -14.06
C SER A 23 -0.54 -6.03 -14.99
N ALA A 24 -1.50 -6.96 -15.08
CA ALA A 24 -2.75 -6.77 -15.82
C ALA A 24 -3.78 -5.89 -15.10
N SER A 25 -3.48 -5.44 -13.87
CA SER A 25 -4.42 -4.64 -13.07
C SER A 25 -4.27 -3.15 -13.38
N ALA A 26 -5.40 -2.45 -13.53
CA ALA A 26 -5.42 -1.00 -13.67
C ALA A 26 -4.77 -0.34 -12.44
N ARG A 27 -3.90 0.66 -12.67
CA ARG A 27 -3.29 1.45 -11.59
C ARG A 27 -4.39 2.13 -10.78
N ARG A 28 -4.53 1.77 -9.50
CA ARG A 28 -5.35 2.50 -8.54
C ARG A 28 -4.45 3.54 -7.89
N ASP A 29 -4.78 4.82 -8.07
CA ASP A 29 -3.98 5.93 -7.53
C ASP A 29 -4.12 6.06 -6.00
N ILE A 30 -5.22 5.55 -5.44
CA ILE A 30 -5.56 5.70 -4.03
C ILE A 30 -5.73 4.32 -3.37
N ALA A 31 -5.03 4.14 -2.24
CA ALA A 31 -5.27 3.04 -1.31
C ALA A 31 -5.89 3.60 -0.02
N LYS A 32 -7.19 3.35 0.20
CA LYS A 32 -7.90 3.75 1.42
C LYS A 32 -8.40 2.50 2.15
N VAL A 33 -8.07 2.41 3.44
CA VAL A 33 -8.55 1.36 4.33
C VAL A 33 -9.30 2.02 5.49
N THR A 34 -10.50 1.53 5.80
CA THR A 34 -11.29 1.95 6.97
C THR A 34 -11.41 0.74 7.88
N LEU A 35 -10.77 0.81 9.05
CA LEU A 35 -10.79 -0.24 10.06
C LEU A 35 -11.69 0.20 11.22
N VAL A 36 -12.63 -0.66 11.60
CA VAL A 36 -13.51 -0.45 12.76
C VAL A 36 -13.40 -1.69 13.63
N GLY A 37 -13.11 -1.48 14.92
CA GLY A 37 -12.86 -2.57 15.83
C GLY A 37 -12.28 -2.07 17.15
N ASN A 38 -11.87 -3.03 17.97
CA ASN A 38 -11.41 -2.79 19.33
C ASN A 38 -9.89 -2.76 19.40
N LEU A 39 -9.33 -1.96 20.30
CA LEU A 39 -7.88 -1.94 20.49
C LEU A 39 -7.44 -3.19 21.28
N ALA A 40 -6.48 -3.93 20.71
CA ALA A 40 -5.94 -5.15 21.32
C ALA A 40 -5.15 -4.86 22.61
N ALA A 41 -4.45 -3.73 22.60
CA ALA A 41 -3.55 -3.25 23.63
C ALA A 41 -3.49 -1.71 23.57
N THR A 42 -2.97 -1.12 24.64
CA THR A 42 -2.67 0.32 24.68
C THR A 42 -1.64 0.67 23.60
N PRO A 43 -1.82 1.76 22.84
CA PRO A 43 -0.86 2.17 21.81
C PRO A 43 0.53 2.46 22.39
N GLU A 44 1.58 1.95 21.73
CA GLU A 44 2.96 2.10 22.17
C GLU A 44 3.74 3.03 21.24
N VAL A 45 4.53 3.93 21.82
CA VAL A 45 5.43 4.81 21.07
C VAL A 45 6.78 4.12 20.92
N LYS A 46 7.25 3.99 19.69
CA LYS A 46 8.50 3.31 19.35
C LYS A 46 9.36 4.21 18.48
N ALA A 47 10.62 4.36 18.86
CA ALA A 47 11.60 5.07 18.06
C ALA A 47 12.02 4.22 16.85
N THR A 48 11.99 4.79 15.66
CA THR A 48 12.58 4.18 14.47
C THR A 48 14.05 4.56 14.33
N SER A 49 14.85 3.74 13.64
CA SER A 49 16.28 3.99 13.44
C SER A 49 16.59 5.29 12.68
N THR A 50 15.59 5.89 12.02
CA THR A 50 15.69 7.18 11.33
C THR A 50 15.39 8.38 12.24
N GLY A 51 15.20 8.15 13.54
CA GLY A 51 14.92 9.18 14.54
C GLY A 51 13.46 9.65 14.58
N ARG A 52 12.58 9.04 13.79
CA ARG A 52 11.14 9.33 13.82
C ARG A 52 10.44 8.41 14.80
N GLU A 53 9.56 8.96 15.61
CA GLU A 53 8.71 8.16 16.49
C GLU A 53 7.48 7.65 15.71
N ILE A 54 7.13 6.39 15.94
CA ILE A 54 5.91 5.77 15.41
C ILE A 54 5.05 5.30 16.57
N ILE A 55 3.74 5.38 16.38
CA ILE A 55 2.79 4.76 17.29
C ILE A 55 2.35 3.44 16.68
N GLU A 56 2.66 2.33 17.34
CA GLU A 56 2.21 0.99 16.96
C GLU A 56 1.00 0.59 17.82
N TYR A 57 -0.07 0.14 17.19
CA TYR A 57 -1.21 -0.46 17.87
C TYR A 57 -1.87 -1.54 17.01
N ALA A 58 -2.63 -2.43 17.65
CA ALA A 58 -3.35 -3.49 16.97
C ALA A 58 -4.86 -3.32 17.12
N VAL A 59 -5.59 -3.46 16.02
CA VAL A 59 -7.05 -3.37 15.96
C VAL A 59 -7.62 -4.76 15.68
N ALA A 60 -8.53 -5.21 16.54
CA ALA A 60 -9.33 -6.41 16.35
C ALA A 60 -10.63 -6.05 15.63
N SER A 61 -10.78 -6.49 14.39
CA SER A 61 -12.03 -6.38 13.65
C SER A 61 -12.65 -7.77 13.56
N SER A 62 -13.82 -7.94 14.18
CA SER A 62 -14.58 -9.18 14.11
C SER A 62 -15.69 -9.08 13.08
N ASP A 63 -15.77 -10.07 12.20
CA ASP A 63 -16.82 -10.20 11.19
C ASP A 63 -17.49 -11.58 11.25
N GLY A 64 -18.67 -11.69 10.65
CA GLY A 64 -19.42 -12.94 10.54
C GLY A 64 -20.54 -13.12 11.58
N PRO A 65 -21.44 -14.10 11.31
CA PRO A 65 -22.57 -14.45 12.18
C PRO A 65 -22.09 -15.09 13.49
N ARG A 66 -22.97 -15.08 14.51
CA ARG A 66 -22.65 -15.48 15.89
C ARG A 66 -21.94 -16.83 16.02
N GLU A 67 -22.33 -17.83 15.22
CA GLU A 67 -21.73 -19.19 15.23
C GLU A 67 -20.31 -19.25 14.63
N ASN A 68 -20.00 -18.40 13.64
CA ASN A 68 -18.73 -18.42 12.88
C ASN A 68 -18.12 -17.02 12.85
N ARG A 69 -17.88 -16.45 14.04
CA ARG A 69 -17.24 -15.15 14.16
C ARG A 69 -15.74 -15.29 13.91
N HIS A 70 -15.25 -14.67 12.84
CA HIS A 70 -13.82 -14.56 12.56
C HIS A 70 -13.31 -13.21 13.06
N THR A 71 -12.11 -13.21 13.65
CA THR A 71 -11.46 -11.96 14.10
C THR A 71 -10.16 -11.78 13.35
N SER A 72 -10.10 -10.71 12.57
CA SER A 72 -8.92 -10.28 11.85
C SER A 72 -8.14 -9.26 12.69
N TRP A 73 -6.84 -9.50 12.84
CA TRP A 73 -5.95 -8.65 13.60
C TRP A 73 -5.12 -7.78 12.66
N PHE A 74 -5.25 -6.46 12.81
CA PHE A 74 -4.54 -5.49 11.98
C PHE A 74 -3.52 -4.75 12.83
N ARG A 75 -2.25 -4.80 12.44
CA ARG A 75 -1.20 -3.94 13.01
C ARG A 75 -1.17 -2.62 12.26
N VAL A 76 -1.36 -1.53 12.99
CA VAL A 76 -1.39 -0.17 12.45
C VAL A 76 -0.19 0.58 12.99
N ALA A 77 0.59 1.15 12.09
CA ALA A 77 1.70 2.06 12.42
C ALA A 77 1.30 3.47 11.99
N THR A 78 1.28 4.40 12.94
CA THR A 78 0.97 5.81 12.70
C THR A 78 2.23 6.63 12.77
N PHE A 79 2.50 7.37 11.68
CA PHE A 79 3.61 8.31 11.55
C PHE A 79 3.12 9.73 11.81
N ALA A 80 2.63 10.00 13.02
CA ALA A 80 2.19 11.34 13.41
C ALA A 80 3.35 12.09 14.07
N GLU A 81 3.51 13.37 13.70
CA GLU A 81 4.41 14.28 14.41
C GLU A 81 3.86 14.60 15.81
N GLU A 82 4.72 15.18 16.65
CA GLU A 82 4.36 15.67 17.97
C GLU A 82 3.16 16.62 17.89
N GLY A 83 2.12 16.38 18.68
CA GLY A 83 0.92 17.20 18.70
C GLY A 83 -0.35 16.48 19.17
N PRO A 84 -1.52 17.16 19.10
CA PRO A 84 -2.76 16.69 19.73
C PRO A 84 -3.23 15.31 19.25
N ARG A 85 -2.93 14.98 17.98
CA ARG A 85 -3.28 13.67 17.41
C ARG A 85 -2.48 12.53 18.05
N ARG A 86 -1.21 12.79 18.37
CA ARG A 86 -0.33 11.83 19.03
C ARG A 86 -0.82 11.59 20.46
N ASP A 87 -1.04 12.68 21.20
CA ASP A 87 -1.54 12.64 22.58
C ASP A 87 -2.88 11.89 22.69
N TYR A 88 -3.79 12.16 21.75
CA TYR A 88 -5.05 11.44 21.68
C TYR A 88 -4.84 9.93 21.50
N LEU A 89 -4.04 9.52 20.51
CA LEU A 89 -3.79 8.11 20.25
C LEU A 89 -3.12 7.42 21.44
N THR A 90 -2.16 8.06 22.09
CA THR A 90 -1.48 7.51 23.27
C THR A 90 -2.39 7.44 24.51
N SER A 91 -3.41 8.32 24.60
CA SER A 91 -4.38 8.30 25.69
C SER A 91 -5.44 7.19 25.58
N LEU A 92 -5.53 6.51 24.44
CA LEU A 92 -6.57 5.49 24.22
C LEU A 92 -6.28 4.22 25.03
N PRO A 93 -7.22 3.78 25.89
CA PRO A 93 -7.08 2.51 26.58
C PRO A 93 -7.37 1.34 25.64
N LYS A 94 -6.89 0.15 26.04
CA LYS A 94 -7.37 -1.12 25.48
C LYS A 94 -8.89 -1.24 25.68
N GLY A 95 -9.62 -1.67 24.65
CA GLY A 95 -11.07 -1.87 24.73
C GLY A 95 -11.72 -1.87 23.37
#